data_AF-A0A323U0T5-F1
#
_entry.id   AF-A0A323U0T5-F1
#
_cell.length_a   1.000
_cell.length_b   1.000
_cell.length_c   1.000
_cell.angle_alpha   90.00
_cell.angle_beta   90.00
_cell.angle_gamma   90.00
#
_symmetry.space_group_name_H-M   'P 1'
#
loop_
_entity.id
_entity.type
_entity.pdbx_description
1 polymer ?
#
loop_
_entity_poly.entity_id
_entity_poly.type
_entity_poly.pdbx_seq_one_letter_code
_entity_poly.pdbx_strand_id
1 'polypeptide(L)'
;MSKVRFRIFTLVVLVGLALAAGGTYSIVVNGQVAPDKAIVVNGKTYVPLTVLKGLGVAYSLKGNTLTLGKAAAAPAANQTAGGTEQRASLEGCLGETLFNGLWRFKVTKLEPILRDAGTPGETPGWGVTVELRSGAKEMVQPVFTGVRDEGIQIAFADAQTLTADGLDVQKLTYANLPPGGVVTHQLQFWYRYDTPKDQIQTPTKLLFEINPKGFENPIRASGASYTTPTPSFRVRLDCRK
;
A
#
# COMPACT_ATOMS: atom_id res chain seq x y z
N MET A 1 80.32 21.49 47.00
CA MET A 1 79.23 22.39 47.44
C MET A 1 78.52 22.98 46.22
N SER A 2 77.33 22.50 45.86
CA SER A 2 76.27 23.33 45.24
C SER A 2 74.96 22.54 45.04
N LYS A 3 73.92 22.97 45.76
CA LYS A 3 72.47 23.05 45.44
C LYS A 3 71.66 21.77 45.10
N VAL A 4 70.87 21.39 46.11
CA VAL A 4 69.57 20.68 46.07
C VAL A 4 68.58 21.36 45.12
N ARG A 5 67.79 20.60 44.32
CA ARG A 5 66.36 20.90 44.04
C ARG A 5 65.53 19.63 43.76
N PHE A 6 64.32 19.71 44.29
CA PHE A 6 63.25 18.74 44.51
C PHE A 6 62.29 18.68 43.30
N ARG A 7 61.45 17.62 43.21
CA ARG A 7 60.14 17.51 42.51
C ARG A 7 60.16 17.12 41.01
N ILE A 8 59.23 16.34 40.42
CA ILE A 8 57.89 15.83 40.75
C ILE A 8 57.62 14.59 39.86
N PHE A 9 56.88 13.59 40.37
CA PHE A 9 56.26 12.49 39.62
C PHE A 9 54.98 12.98 38.93
N THR A 10 54.79 12.73 37.62
CA THR A 10 53.44 12.77 37.01
C THR A 10 53.29 11.66 35.97
N LEU A 11 52.46 10.68 36.33
CA LEU A 11 51.90 9.61 35.51
C LEU A 11 50.74 10.18 34.68
N VAL A 12 50.70 9.96 33.36
CA VAL A 12 49.51 10.25 32.53
C VAL A 12 49.09 8.96 31.83
N VAL A 13 48.00 8.36 32.31
CA VAL A 13 47.26 7.27 31.66
C VAL A 13 46.18 7.93 30.80
N LEU A 14 46.29 7.80 29.47
CA LEU A 14 45.26 8.20 28.51
C LEU A 14 44.27 7.04 28.33
N VAL A 15 43.09 7.14 28.95
CA VAL A 15 41.92 6.31 28.59
C VAL A 15 41.10 7.11 27.58
N GLY A 16 41.16 6.71 26.31
CA GLY A 16 40.29 7.23 25.26
C GLY A 16 38.91 6.59 25.33
N LEU A 17 37.98 7.23 26.03
CA LEU A 17 36.54 6.93 25.90
C LEU A 17 36.05 7.56 24.60
N ALA A 18 35.90 6.76 23.54
CA ALA A 18 35.17 7.15 22.35
C ALA A 18 33.68 7.26 22.70
N LEU A 19 33.23 8.47 23.05
CA LEU A 19 31.81 8.80 23.12
C LEU A 19 31.24 8.71 21.70
N ALA A 20 30.46 7.67 21.43
CA ALA A 20 29.59 7.62 20.26
C ALA A 20 28.54 8.74 20.40
N ALA A 21 28.86 9.92 19.86
CA ALA A 21 27.93 11.04 19.80
C ALA A 21 26.74 10.67 18.90
N GLY A 22 25.59 10.40 19.51
CA GLY A 22 24.33 10.26 18.77
C GLY A 22 23.99 11.58 18.08
N GLY A 23 24.05 11.60 16.76
CA GLY A 23 23.71 12.78 15.97
C GLY A 23 22.22 13.12 16.06
N THR A 24 21.90 14.42 16.07
CA THR A 24 20.53 14.90 15.88
C THR A 24 20.37 15.50 14.48
N TYR A 25 19.27 15.20 13.79
CA TYR A 25 19.00 15.71 12.44
C TYR A 25 17.78 16.62 12.44
N SER A 26 17.86 17.72 11.69
CA SER A 26 16.69 18.52 11.34
C SER A 26 15.77 17.70 10.44
N ILE A 27 14.46 17.81 10.68
CA ILE A 27 13.43 17.11 9.91
C ILE A 27 12.71 18.13 9.05
N VAL A 28 12.45 17.79 7.78
CA VAL A 28 11.63 18.59 6.87
C VAL A 28 10.39 17.79 6.50
N VAL A 29 9.21 18.35 6.76
CA VAL A 29 7.90 17.75 6.45
C VAL A 29 7.16 18.71 5.53
N ASN A 30 6.73 18.25 4.36
CA ASN A 30 6.01 19.07 3.37
C ASN A 30 6.70 20.41 3.04
N GLY A 31 8.04 20.42 3.00
CA GLY A 31 8.84 21.62 2.72
C GLY A 31 9.02 22.59 3.90
N GLN A 32 8.45 22.31 5.07
CA GLN A 32 8.65 23.08 6.28
C GLN A 32 9.54 22.33 7.27
N VAL A 33 10.45 23.05 7.93
CA VAL A 33 11.29 22.47 8.98
C VAL A 33 10.43 22.16 10.20
N ALA A 34 10.38 20.90 10.59
CA ALA A 34 9.66 20.48 11.78
C ALA A 34 10.41 20.98 13.04
N PRO A 35 9.67 21.36 14.10
CA PRO A 35 10.28 21.85 15.34
C PRO A 35 11.06 20.76 16.07
N ASP A 36 10.63 19.50 15.92
CA ASP A 36 11.27 18.35 16.56
C ASP A 36 12.38 17.78 15.68
N LYS A 37 13.45 17.28 16.32
CA LYS A 37 14.61 16.68 15.66
C LYS A 37 14.54 15.17 15.67
N ALA A 38 15.11 14.53 14.65
CA ALA A 38 15.39 13.11 14.67
C ALA A 38 16.67 12.86 15.48
N ILE A 39 16.76 11.70 16.12
CA ILE A 39 17.94 11.30 16.90
C ILE A 39 18.52 10.00 16.36
N VAL A 40 19.83 9.77 16.50
CA VAL A 40 20.44 8.48 16.20
C VAL A 40 20.84 7.77 17.48
N VAL A 41 20.31 6.56 17.66
CA VAL A 41 20.67 5.66 18.76
C VAL A 41 21.09 4.32 18.16
N ASN A 42 22.29 3.85 18.49
CA ASN A 42 22.86 2.60 17.96
C ASN A 42 22.81 2.48 16.42
N GLY A 43 23.12 3.59 15.72
CA GLY A 43 23.11 3.63 14.25
C GLY A 43 21.73 3.65 13.60
N LYS A 44 20.65 3.69 14.39
CA LYS A 44 19.27 3.82 13.90
C LYS A 44 18.74 5.22 14.14
N THR A 45 18.09 5.79 13.12
CA THR A 45 17.44 7.10 13.22
C THR A 45 16.02 6.95 13.75
N TYR A 46 15.70 7.66 14.82
CA TYR A 46 14.39 7.72 15.44
C TYR A 46 13.75 9.06 15.13
N VAL A 47 12.50 9.00 14.66
CA VAL A 47 11.71 10.16 14.25
C VAL A 47 10.58 10.38 15.26
N PRO A 48 10.32 11.62 15.71
CA PRO A 48 9.21 11.94 16.61
C PRO A 48 7.84 11.54 16.03
N LEU A 49 6.91 11.11 16.90
CA LEU A 49 5.55 10.74 16.47
C LEU A 49 4.75 11.95 15.95
N THR A 50 5.07 13.16 16.41
CA THR A 50 4.53 14.43 15.92
C THR A 50 4.81 14.62 14.43
N VAL A 51 6.00 14.22 13.97
CA VAL A 51 6.40 14.24 12.55
C VAL A 51 5.60 13.22 11.75
N LEU A 52 5.39 12.01 12.30
CA LEU A 52 4.54 11.00 11.66
C LEU A 52 3.10 11.49 11.48
N LYS A 53 2.54 12.16 12.50
CA LYS A 53 1.23 12.80 12.39
C LYS A 53 1.18 13.87 11.30
N GLY A 54 2.23 14.69 11.18
CA GLY A 54 2.37 15.69 10.12
C GLY A 54 2.44 15.10 8.70
N LEU A 55 2.87 13.84 8.58
CA LEU A 55 2.87 13.05 7.34
C LEU A 55 1.56 12.29 7.11
N GLY A 56 0.54 12.47 7.95
CA GLY A 56 -0.73 11.75 7.86
C GLY A 56 -0.68 10.30 8.33
N VAL A 57 0.42 9.87 8.96
CA VAL A 57 0.55 8.53 9.56
C VAL A 57 -0.12 8.55 10.92
N ALA A 58 -1.25 7.85 11.02
CA ALA A 58 -1.90 7.61 12.30
C ALA A 58 -1.05 6.68 13.18
N TYR A 59 -1.13 6.86 14.50
CA TYR A 59 -0.51 5.96 15.45
C TYR A 59 -1.36 5.81 16.71
N SER A 60 -1.16 4.71 17.42
CA SER A 60 -1.67 4.51 18.79
C SER A 60 -0.57 3.89 19.66
N LEU A 61 -0.50 4.31 20.91
CA LEU A 61 0.42 3.77 21.90
C LEU A 61 -0.40 3.09 22.99
N LYS A 62 -0.21 1.79 23.19
CA LYS A 62 -0.84 1.02 24.27
C LYS A 62 0.22 0.22 25.02
N GLY A 63 0.48 0.60 26.28
CA GLY A 63 1.58 0.03 27.05
C GLY A 63 2.92 0.32 26.37
N ASN A 64 3.70 -0.72 26.09
CA ASN A 64 4.99 -0.63 25.40
C ASN A 64 4.90 -0.88 23.88
N THR A 65 3.67 -0.96 23.34
CA THR A 65 3.43 -1.23 21.92
C THR A 65 3.00 0.04 21.22
N LEU A 66 3.81 0.47 20.25
CA LEU A 66 3.48 1.52 19.28
C LEU A 66 2.92 0.86 18.02
N THR A 67 1.65 1.14 17.71
CA THR A 67 1.01 0.72 16.45
C THR A 67 1.03 1.90 15.50
N LEU A 68 1.62 1.72 14.32
CA LEU A 68 1.61 2.69 13.23
C LEU A 68 0.57 2.26 12.18
N GLY A 69 -0.24 3.21 11.72
CA GLY A 69 -1.41 2.97 10.87
C GLY A 69 -2.74 2.97 11.64
N LYS A 70 -3.81 3.38 10.94
CA LYS A 70 -5.22 3.43 11.37
C LYS A 70 -5.52 4.38 12.55
N ALA A 71 -5.88 5.62 12.24
CA ALA A 71 -6.69 6.45 13.15
C ALA A 71 -8.15 6.09 12.89
N ALA A 72 -8.89 5.93 13.97
CA ALA A 72 -10.28 5.52 14.01
C ALA A 72 -11.19 6.41 13.16
N ALA A 73 -11.78 5.84 12.11
CA ALA A 73 -13.06 6.26 11.52
C ALA A 73 -13.71 5.08 10.79
N ALA A 74 -13.95 4.00 11.52
CA ALA A 74 -14.98 2.97 11.28
C ALA A 74 -14.80 1.88 12.34
N PRO A 75 -15.86 1.35 12.97
CA PRO A 75 -15.73 0.21 13.85
C PRO A 75 -15.10 -0.94 13.05
N ALA A 76 -14.03 -1.51 13.59
CA ALA A 76 -13.44 -2.75 13.11
C ALA A 76 -14.38 -3.91 13.44
N ALA A 77 -15.54 -3.96 12.78
CA ALA A 77 -16.24 -5.20 12.59
C ALA A 77 -15.53 -5.93 11.45
N ASN A 78 -14.96 -7.11 11.74
CA ASN A 78 -14.49 -8.10 10.76
C ASN A 78 -13.20 -7.78 9.96
N GLN A 79 -12.15 -7.29 10.63
CA GLN A 79 -10.79 -7.58 10.16
C GLN A 79 -10.24 -8.77 10.96
N THR A 80 -10.74 -9.97 10.66
CA THR A 80 -10.02 -11.21 11.00
C THR A 80 -8.63 -11.08 10.38
N ALA A 81 -7.58 -11.24 11.20
CA ALA A 81 -6.22 -11.30 10.68
C ALA A 81 -6.19 -12.34 9.55
N GLY A 82 -5.71 -11.93 8.37
CA GLY A 82 -5.39 -12.92 7.34
C GLY A 82 -4.34 -13.87 7.92
N GLY A 83 -4.30 -15.12 7.44
CA GLY A 83 -3.29 -16.09 7.88
C GLY A 83 -1.86 -15.56 7.80
N THR A 84 -0.89 -16.34 8.27
CA THR A 84 0.55 -15.98 8.30
C THR A 84 1.12 -15.40 7.00
N GLU A 85 0.45 -15.61 5.86
CA GLU A 85 0.77 -15.09 4.52
C GLU A 85 -0.15 -13.93 4.06
N GLN A 86 -0.65 -13.10 4.99
CA GLN A 86 -1.48 -11.94 4.61
C GLN A 86 -0.67 -11.00 3.70
N ARG A 87 -1.04 -10.97 2.42
CA ARG A 87 -0.42 -10.07 1.44
C ARG A 87 -0.62 -8.64 1.89
N ALA A 88 0.48 -7.93 2.07
CA ALA A 88 0.46 -6.51 2.32
C ALA A 88 -0.01 -5.78 1.05
N SER A 89 -0.98 -4.89 1.23
CA SER A 89 -1.60 -4.08 0.18
C SER A 89 -1.91 -2.71 0.75
N LEU A 90 -1.96 -1.70 -0.11
CA LEU A 90 -2.57 -0.43 0.24
C LEU A 90 -4.08 -0.65 0.37
N GLU A 91 -4.64 -0.34 1.54
CA GLU A 91 -6.05 -0.61 1.86
C GLU A 91 -6.87 0.68 1.95
N GLY A 92 -8.09 0.66 1.42
CA GLY A 92 -9.05 1.76 1.50
C GLY A 92 -10.49 1.32 1.29
N CYS A 93 -11.41 2.28 1.25
CA CYS A 93 -12.85 2.05 1.05
C CYS A 93 -13.32 2.32 -0.39
N LEU A 94 -14.52 1.86 -0.73
CA LEU A 94 -15.21 2.26 -1.96
C LEU A 94 -15.29 3.80 -2.02
N GLY A 95 -14.91 4.37 -3.15
CA GLY A 95 -14.85 5.82 -3.36
C GLY A 95 -13.53 6.47 -2.95
N GLU A 96 -12.64 5.75 -2.26
CA GLU A 96 -11.32 6.25 -1.88
C GLU A 96 -10.27 6.07 -2.97
N THR A 97 -9.44 7.10 -3.19
CA THR A 97 -8.28 7.02 -4.06
C THR A 97 -7.05 6.53 -3.28
N LEU A 98 -6.49 5.41 -3.73
CA LEU A 98 -5.23 4.84 -3.24
C LEU A 98 -4.09 5.14 -4.21
N PHE A 99 -2.87 5.31 -3.72
CA PHE A 99 -1.70 5.63 -4.56
C PHE A 99 -0.46 4.85 -4.12
N ASN A 100 0.16 4.12 -5.06
CA ASN A 100 1.35 3.30 -4.80
C ASN A 100 2.65 3.89 -5.41
N GLY A 101 2.63 5.16 -5.80
CA GLY A 101 3.74 5.82 -6.50
C GLY A 101 3.59 5.83 -8.02
N LEU A 102 2.97 4.81 -8.61
CA LEU A 102 2.78 4.69 -10.05
C LEU A 102 1.32 4.78 -10.46
N TRP A 103 0.42 4.14 -9.72
CA TRP A 103 -0.99 4.05 -10.03
C TRP A 103 -1.83 4.72 -8.95
N ARG A 104 -2.72 5.64 -9.36
CA ARG A 104 -3.82 6.10 -8.53
C ARG A 104 -5.04 5.23 -8.84
N PHE A 105 -5.50 4.47 -7.87
CA PHE A 105 -6.56 3.48 -8.02
C PHE A 105 -7.76 3.87 -7.18
N LYS A 106 -8.96 3.74 -7.74
CA LYS A 106 -10.22 3.99 -7.04
C LYS A 106 -11.27 2.99 -7.52
N VAL A 107 -12.03 2.43 -6.59
CA VAL A 107 -13.26 1.72 -6.92
C VAL A 107 -14.41 2.70 -6.77
N THR A 108 -15.21 2.87 -7.82
CA THR A 108 -16.30 3.85 -7.85
C THR A 108 -17.67 3.22 -7.65
N LYS A 109 -17.85 1.95 -8.02
CA LYS A 109 -19.14 1.27 -7.96
C LYS A 109 -19.00 -0.24 -7.76
N LEU A 110 -19.92 -0.82 -6.99
CA LEU A 110 -20.19 -2.26 -6.91
C LEU A 110 -21.67 -2.46 -7.26
N GLU A 111 -21.97 -3.38 -8.17
CA GLU A 111 -23.34 -3.72 -8.55
C GLU A 111 -23.48 -5.18 -8.99
N PRO A 112 -24.66 -5.81 -8.78
CA PRO A 112 -24.93 -7.11 -9.38
C PRO A 112 -25.08 -6.97 -10.89
N ILE A 113 -24.61 -7.98 -11.63
CA ILE A 113 -24.72 -8.06 -13.09
C ILE A 113 -25.23 -9.44 -13.50
N LEU A 114 -25.83 -9.53 -14.69
CA LEU A 114 -26.30 -10.78 -15.29
C LEU A 114 -25.67 -10.95 -16.68
N ARG A 115 -25.13 -12.13 -16.96
CA ARG A 115 -24.75 -12.55 -18.31
C ARG A 115 -25.88 -13.39 -18.89
N ASP A 116 -26.13 -13.24 -20.18
CA ASP A 116 -27.14 -14.03 -20.92
C ASP A 116 -28.53 -13.98 -20.29
N ALA A 117 -28.93 -12.81 -19.80
CA ALA A 117 -30.17 -12.58 -19.08
C ALA A 117 -31.40 -13.05 -19.89
N GLY A 118 -32.31 -13.78 -19.23
CA GLY A 118 -33.50 -14.35 -19.87
C GLY A 118 -33.26 -15.62 -20.68
N THR A 119 -32.05 -16.20 -20.64
CA THR A 119 -31.74 -17.49 -21.26
C THR A 119 -31.55 -18.59 -20.20
N PRO A 120 -31.59 -19.88 -20.58
CA PRO A 120 -31.23 -20.97 -19.67
C PRO A 120 -29.77 -20.92 -19.16
N GLY A 121 -28.91 -20.12 -19.81
CA GLY A 121 -27.51 -19.90 -19.42
C GLY A 121 -27.30 -18.64 -18.57
N GLU A 122 -28.36 -18.00 -18.09
CA GLU A 122 -28.28 -16.80 -17.26
C GLU A 122 -27.31 -17.02 -16.09
N THR A 123 -26.23 -16.23 -16.07
CA THR A 123 -25.17 -16.36 -15.07
C THR A 123 -25.12 -15.08 -14.22
N PRO A 124 -25.34 -15.17 -12.90
CA PRO A 124 -25.20 -14.03 -12.02
C PRO A 124 -23.73 -13.69 -11.76
N GLY A 125 -23.47 -12.42 -11.48
CA GLY A 125 -22.14 -11.93 -11.20
C GLY A 125 -22.12 -10.57 -10.49
N TRP A 126 -20.91 -10.05 -10.33
CA TRP A 126 -20.65 -8.73 -9.77
C TRP A 126 -19.85 -7.88 -10.76
N GLY A 127 -20.29 -6.64 -10.95
CA GLY A 127 -19.57 -5.60 -11.65
C GLY A 127 -18.89 -4.67 -10.65
N VAL A 128 -17.58 -4.49 -10.78
CA VAL A 128 -16.79 -3.57 -9.96
C VAL A 128 -16.18 -2.51 -10.87
N THR A 129 -16.72 -1.29 -10.83
CA THR A 129 -16.19 -0.17 -11.62
C THR A 129 -14.97 0.42 -10.94
N VAL A 130 -13.85 0.45 -11.67
CA VAL A 130 -12.57 0.96 -11.21
C VAL A 130 -12.08 2.09 -12.09
N GLU A 131 -11.33 3.01 -11.48
CA GLU A 131 -10.54 4.03 -12.16
C GLU A 131 -9.06 3.76 -11.86
N LEU A 132 -8.25 3.70 -12.91
CA LEU A 132 -6.81 3.58 -12.81
C LEU A 132 -6.17 4.75 -13.56
N ARG A 133 -5.47 5.61 -12.82
CA ARG A 133 -4.79 6.78 -13.35
C ARG A 133 -3.28 6.64 -13.26
N SER A 134 -2.59 6.93 -14.36
CA SER A 134 -1.13 6.90 -14.45
C SER A 134 -0.50 8.06 -13.67
N GLY A 135 0.46 7.73 -12.82
CA GLY A 135 1.44 8.63 -12.22
C GLY A 135 2.82 8.56 -12.87
N ALA A 136 2.96 7.80 -13.97
CA ALA A 136 4.21 7.73 -14.72
C ALA A 136 4.51 9.05 -15.43
N LYS A 137 5.78 9.25 -15.79
CA LYS A 137 6.25 10.38 -16.58
C LYS A 137 6.17 10.15 -18.09
N GLU A 138 5.89 8.93 -18.50
CA GLU A 138 5.78 8.49 -19.88
C GLU A 138 4.51 7.66 -20.09
N MET A 139 4.23 7.32 -21.35
CA MET A 139 3.21 6.34 -21.70
C MET A 139 3.47 5.01 -20.99
N VAL A 140 2.44 4.44 -20.38
CA VAL A 140 2.56 3.16 -19.67
C VAL A 140 1.28 2.34 -19.79
N GLN A 141 1.43 1.03 -19.87
CA GLN A 141 0.33 0.07 -19.75
C GLN A 141 0.42 -0.65 -18.40
N PRO A 142 -0.70 -0.85 -17.68
CA PRO A 142 -0.69 -1.58 -16.41
C PRO A 142 -0.06 -2.97 -16.49
N VAL A 143 -0.25 -3.68 -17.60
CA VAL A 143 0.37 -4.99 -17.81
C VAL A 143 1.91 -4.93 -17.72
N PHE A 144 2.57 -3.90 -18.23
CA PHE A 144 4.04 -3.81 -18.16
C PHE A 144 4.58 -3.39 -16.77
N THR A 145 3.67 -3.18 -15.82
CA THR A 145 3.99 -2.82 -14.43
C THR A 145 3.66 -3.93 -13.44
N GLY A 146 3.20 -5.10 -13.93
CA GLY A 146 2.91 -6.27 -13.11
C GLY A 146 1.45 -6.51 -12.76
N VAL A 147 0.51 -5.76 -13.36
CA VAL A 147 -0.93 -6.04 -13.25
C VAL A 147 -1.28 -7.21 -14.18
N ARG A 148 -1.95 -8.24 -13.68
CA ARG A 148 -2.40 -9.42 -14.45
C ARG A 148 -3.83 -9.79 -14.05
N ASP A 149 -4.52 -10.51 -14.92
CA ASP A 149 -5.86 -11.04 -14.76
C ASP A 149 -6.02 -11.97 -13.55
N GLU A 150 -5.12 -12.94 -13.37
CA GLU A 150 -5.17 -13.89 -12.23
C GLU A 150 -5.06 -13.20 -10.86
N GLY A 151 -4.50 -11.98 -10.85
CA GLY A 151 -4.28 -11.18 -9.66
C GLY A 151 -5.47 -10.32 -9.22
N ILE A 152 -6.56 -10.29 -9.99
CA ILE A 152 -7.71 -9.42 -9.72
C ILE A 152 -8.91 -10.27 -9.29
N GLN A 153 -9.28 -10.16 -8.02
CA GLN A 153 -10.29 -11.00 -7.39
C GLN A 153 -11.21 -10.20 -6.49
N ILE A 154 -12.46 -10.64 -6.36
CA ILE A 154 -13.31 -10.23 -5.24
C ILE A 154 -13.33 -11.33 -4.19
N ALA A 155 -13.44 -10.93 -2.92
CA ALA A 155 -13.53 -11.85 -1.79
C ALA A 155 -14.81 -11.62 -0.98
N PHE A 156 -15.42 -12.71 -0.54
CA PHE A 156 -16.64 -12.71 0.29
C PHE A 156 -16.31 -12.82 1.78
N ALA A 157 -17.33 -12.73 2.63
CA ALA A 157 -17.16 -12.80 4.08
C ALA A 157 -16.65 -14.16 4.57
N ASP A 158 -16.96 -15.23 3.82
CA ASP A 158 -16.52 -16.61 4.07
C ASP A 158 -15.13 -16.93 3.48
N ALA A 159 -14.43 -15.93 2.96
CA ALA A 159 -13.13 -16.02 2.29
C ALA A 159 -13.12 -16.75 0.94
N GLN A 160 -14.27 -17.12 0.37
CA GLN A 160 -14.34 -17.52 -1.03
C GLN A 160 -13.99 -16.32 -1.93
N THR A 161 -13.52 -16.62 -3.15
CA THR A 161 -13.20 -15.59 -4.14
C THR A 161 -13.79 -15.90 -5.51
N LEU A 162 -14.06 -14.84 -6.27
CA LEU A 162 -14.21 -14.92 -7.72
C LEU A 162 -13.05 -14.16 -8.37
N THR A 163 -12.51 -14.72 -9.43
CA THR A 163 -11.50 -14.06 -10.26
C THR A 163 -12.21 -13.27 -11.36
N ALA A 164 -11.65 -12.12 -11.73
CA ALA A 164 -12.19 -11.30 -12.80
C ALA A 164 -12.15 -12.07 -14.14
N ASP A 165 -13.11 -11.79 -15.02
CA ASP A 165 -13.10 -12.29 -16.39
C ASP A 165 -11.84 -11.81 -17.13
N GLY A 166 -11.04 -12.75 -17.60
CA GLY A 166 -9.73 -12.44 -18.19
C GLY A 166 -9.82 -11.57 -19.44
N LEU A 167 -10.84 -11.75 -20.29
CA LEU A 167 -11.02 -10.92 -21.49
C LEU A 167 -11.43 -9.50 -21.15
N ASP A 168 -12.21 -9.35 -20.09
CA ASP A 168 -12.62 -8.05 -19.59
C ASP A 168 -11.45 -7.29 -18.95
N VAL A 169 -10.66 -7.95 -18.09
CA VAL A 169 -9.46 -7.37 -17.47
C VAL A 169 -8.50 -6.78 -18.50
N GLN A 170 -8.35 -7.41 -19.67
CA GLN A 170 -7.46 -6.94 -20.73
C GLN A 170 -7.75 -5.51 -21.19
N LYS A 171 -9.02 -5.08 -21.16
CA LYS A 171 -9.42 -3.71 -21.51
C LYS A 171 -8.85 -2.68 -20.52
N LEU A 172 -8.64 -3.09 -19.27
CA LEU A 172 -7.94 -2.30 -18.26
C LEU A 172 -6.42 -2.41 -18.43
N THR A 173 -5.89 -3.63 -18.53
CA THR A 173 -4.43 -3.86 -18.42
C THR A 173 -3.62 -3.47 -19.64
N TYR A 174 -4.23 -3.48 -20.83
CA TYR A 174 -3.61 -3.01 -22.09
C TYR A 174 -3.94 -1.56 -22.42
N ALA A 175 -4.66 -0.85 -21.54
CA ALA A 175 -4.91 0.57 -21.71
C ALA A 175 -3.56 1.33 -21.76
N ASN A 176 -3.32 2.03 -22.86
CA ASN A 176 -2.11 2.82 -23.05
C ASN A 176 -2.33 4.22 -22.48
N LEU A 177 -1.71 4.52 -21.35
CA LEU A 177 -2.03 5.71 -20.57
C LEU A 177 -0.88 6.73 -20.62
N PRO A 178 -1.12 7.97 -21.10
CA PRO A 178 -0.15 9.06 -20.94
C PRO A 178 0.00 9.46 -19.48
N PRO A 179 1.00 10.31 -19.15
CA PRO A 179 1.12 10.91 -17.82
C PRO A 179 -0.19 11.55 -17.38
N GLY A 180 -0.72 11.16 -16.22
CA GLY A 180 -2.01 11.63 -15.70
C GLY A 180 -3.26 11.07 -16.39
N GLY A 181 -3.10 10.28 -17.46
CA GLY A 181 -4.17 9.60 -18.18
C GLY A 181 -4.91 8.58 -17.31
N VAL A 182 -6.18 8.32 -17.64
CA VAL A 182 -7.11 7.49 -16.86
C VAL A 182 -7.77 6.47 -17.75
N VAL A 183 -7.92 5.26 -17.24
CA VAL A 183 -8.90 4.29 -17.73
C VAL A 183 -9.94 4.05 -16.65
N THR A 184 -11.21 4.07 -17.05
CA THR A 184 -12.35 3.67 -16.21
C THR A 184 -12.95 2.42 -16.84
N HIS A 185 -13.10 1.36 -16.05
CA HIS A 185 -13.59 0.09 -16.55
C HIS A 185 -14.37 -0.68 -15.49
N GLN A 186 -15.42 -1.39 -15.89
CA GLN A 186 -16.18 -2.27 -14.99
C GLN A 186 -15.63 -3.68 -15.12
N LEU A 187 -14.90 -4.13 -14.11
CA LEU A 187 -14.42 -5.50 -13.98
C LEU A 187 -15.58 -6.44 -13.68
N GLN A 188 -15.69 -7.53 -14.45
CA GLN A 188 -16.77 -8.50 -14.32
C GLN A 188 -16.30 -9.76 -13.58
N PHE A 189 -17.11 -10.23 -12.63
CA PHE A 189 -16.86 -11.44 -11.84
C PHE A 189 -18.07 -12.35 -11.91
N TRP A 190 -17.91 -13.54 -12.46
CA TRP A 190 -19.02 -14.45 -12.74
C TRP A 190 -19.02 -15.64 -11.77
N TYR A 191 -20.19 -15.95 -11.22
CA TYR A 191 -20.42 -17.26 -10.62
C TYR A 191 -20.49 -18.34 -11.70
N ARG A 192 -20.60 -19.60 -11.29
CA ARG A 192 -21.02 -20.65 -12.23
C ARG A 192 -22.49 -20.46 -12.59
N TYR A 193 -22.87 -20.80 -13.82
CA TYR A 193 -24.24 -20.63 -14.34
C TYR A 193 -25.30 -21.38 -13.51
N ASP A 194 -24.91 -22.45 -12.80
CA ASP A 194 -25.77 -23.29 -11.97
C ASP A 194 -25.78 -22.90 -10.49
N THR A 195 -25.17 -21.77 -10.13
CA THR A 195 -25.08 -21.33 -8.72
C THR A 195 -26.46 -20.99 -8.16
N PRO A 196 -26.90 -21.63 -7.07
CA PRO A 196 -28.16 -21.32 -6.40
C PRO A 196 -28.21 -19.87 -5.90
N LYS A 197 -29.40 -19.24 -5.95
CA LYS A 197 -29.57 -17.82 -5.58
C LYS A 197 -29.18 -17.51 -4.14
N ASP A 198 -29.39 -18.45 -3.22
CA ASP A 198 -29.02 -18.36 -1.81
C ASP A 198 -27.50 -18.45 -1.56
N GLN A 199 -26.73 -18.89 -2.55
CA GLN A 199 -25.27 -18.93 -2.50
C GLN A 199 -24.61 -17.68 -3.11
N ILE A 200 -25.40 -16.79 -3.74
CA ILE A 200 -24.90 -15.54 -4.30
C ILE A 200 -24.73 -14.54 -3.16
N GLN A 201 -23.49 -14.35 -2.75
CA GLN A 201 -23.13 -13.41 -1.70
C GLN A 201 -22.63 -12.08 -2.30
N THR A 202 -22.79 -11.00 -1.52
CA THR A 202 -22.19 -9.70 -1.83
C THR A 202 -20.71 -9.71 -1.45
N PRO A 203 -19.79 -9.33 -2.35
CA PRO A 203 -18.37 -9.30 -2.03
C PRO A 203 -18.06 -8.20 -1.03
N THR A 204 -17.12 -8.47 -0.14
CA THR A 204 -16.69 -7.54 0.91
C THR A 204 -15.42 -6.79 0.53
N LYS A 205 -14.60 -7.35 -0.38
CA LYS A 205 -13.30 -6.79 -0.75
C LYS A 205 -13.02 -7.02 -2.24
N LEU A 206 -12.38 -6.05 -2.87
CA LEU A 206 -11.63 -6.20 -4.11
C LEU A 206 -10.15 -6.33 -3.76
N LEU A 207 -9.51 -7.36 -4.31
CA LEU A 207 -8.07 -7.61 -4.29
C LEU A 207 -7.54 -7.30 -5.68
N PHE A 208 -6.68 -6.29 -5.79
CA PHE A 208 -6.04 -5.90 -7.04
C PHE A 208 -4.53 -6.11 -6.90
N GLU A 209 -4.07 -7.29 -7.30
CA GLU A 209 -2.67 -7.67 -7.19
C GLU A 209 -1.81 -6.99 -8.25
N ILE A 210 -0.64 -6.56 -7.80
CA ILE A 210 0.45 -6.09 -8.63
C ILE A 210 1.67 -6.91 -8.26
N ASN A 211 2.17 -7.71 -9.22
CA ASN A 211 3.40 -8.45 -9.05
C ASN A 211 4.59 -7.58 -9.52
N PRO A 212 5.40 -7.01 -8.60
CA PRO A 212 6.51 -6.13 -8.97
C PRO A 212 7.61 -6.84 -9.78
N LYS A 213 7.67 -8.19 -9.76
CA LYS A 213 8.58 -8.95 -10.64
C LYS A 213 8.17 -8.87 -12.11
N GLY A 214 6.87 -8.65 -12.38
CA GLY A 214 6.34 -8.43 -13.73
C GLY A 214 6.50 -6.99 -14.24
N PHE A 215 7.21 -6.14 -13.51
CA PHE A 215 7.58 -4.80 -13.96
C PHE A 215 8.69 -4.92 -15.01
N GLU A 216 8.44 -4.48 -16.23
CA GLU A 216 9.39 -4.65 -17.34
C GLU A 216 10.54 -3.64 -17.34
N ASN A 217 11.70 -4.07 -17.86
CA ASN A 217 12.91 -3.25 -17.91
C ASN A 217 12.75 -1.92 -18.66
N PRO A 218 12.10 -1.86 -19.85
CA PRO A 218 11.95 -0.59 -20.57
C PRO A 218 11.13 0.43 -19.78
N ILE A 219 10.09 -0.02 -19.06
CA ILE A 219 9.26 0.86 -18.23
C ILE A 219 10.04 1.31 -16.98
N ARG A 220 10.86 0.45 -16.38
CA ARG A 220 11.76 0.88 -15.28
C ARG A 220 12.76 1.93 -15.74
N ALA A 221 13.31 1.77 -16.95
CA ALA A 221 14.30 2.67 -17.52
C ALA A 221 13.75 4.09 -17.77
N SER A 222 12.44 4.26 -17.93
CA SER A 222 11.80 5.59 -18.00
C SER A 222 11.67 6.31 -16.65
N GLY A 223 12.11 5.66 -15.56
CA GLY A 223 12.03 6.19 -14.19
C GLY A 223 10.71 5.89 -13.49
N ALA A 224 9.82 5.09 -14.10
CA ALA A 224 8.63 4.60 -13.42
C ALA A 224 9.02 3.61 -12.31
N SER A 225 8.43 3.77 -11.13
CA SER A 225 8.69 2.92 -9.97
C SER A 225 7.51 2.96 -8.99
N TYR A 226 7.40 1.91 -8.18
CA TYR A 226 6.54 1.91 -7.01
C TYR A 226 7.25 2.58 -5.84
N THR A 227 6.54 3.39 -5.05
CA THR A 227 7.07 4.02 -3.83
C THR A 227 6.92 3.14 -2.59
N THR A 228 6.29 1.97 -2.74
CA THR A 228 6.07 0.99 -1.67
C THR A 228 6.54 -0.40 -2.12
N PRO A 229 7.12 -1.22 -1.22
CA PRO A 229 7.44 -2.62 -1.51
C PRO A 229 6.19 -3.49 -1.74
N THR A 230 5.00 -2.99 -1.40
CA THR A 230 3.73 -3.73 -1.46
C THR A 230 2.74 -2.96 -2.35
N PRO A 231 2.92 -2.98 -3.69
CA PRO A 231 2.22 -2.08 -4.60
C PRO A 231 0.75 -2.45 -4.87
N SER A 232 0.31 -3.62 -4.43
CA SER A 232 -1.06 -4.11 -4.61
C SER A 232 -2.07 -3.24 -3.87
N PHE A 233 -3.32 -3.23 -4.35
CA PHE A 233 -4.43 -2.55 -3.69
C PHE A 233 -5.43 -3.55 -3.10
N ARG A 234 -6.02 -3.18 -1.97
CA ARG A 234 -7.16 -3.85 -1.37
C ARG A 234 -8.24 -2.80 -1.11
N VAL A 235 -9.41 -2.98 -1.68
CA VAL A 235 -10.51 -2.04 -1.47
C VAL A 235 -11.65 -2.77 -0.79
N ARG A 236 -12.04 -2.29 0.38
CA ARG A 236 -13.25 -2.74 1.06
C ARG A 236 -14.47 -2.19 0.32
N LEU A 237 -15.34 -3.11 -0.07
CA LEU A 237 -16.56 -2.83 -0.80
C LEU A 237 -17.77 -2.60 0.12
N ASP A 238 -17.59 -2.92 1.41
CA ASP A 238 -18.58 -2.76 2.49
C ASP A 238 -18.45 -1.44 3.27
N CYS A 239 -17.54 -0.55 2.87
CA CYS A 239 -17.40 0.81 3.41
C CYS A 239 -17.30 1.84 2.29
N ARG A 240 -17.65 3.09 2.60
CA ARG A 240 -17.63 4.22 1.66
C ARG A 240 -16.91 5.42 2.25
N LYS A 241 -16.32 6.22 1.37
CA LYS A 241 -15.72 7.54 1.67
C LYS A 241 -16.57 8.67 1.12
#